data_AF-A0A377DG91-F1
#
_entry.id   AF-A0A377DG91-F1
#
_cell.length_a   1.000
_cell.length_b   1.000
_cell.length_c   1.000
_cell.angle_alpha   90.00
_cell.angle_beta   90.00
_cell.angle_gamma   90.00
#
_symmetry.space_group_name_H-M   'P 1'
#
loop_
_entity.id
_entity.type
_entity.pdbx_description
1 polymer ?
#
loop_
_entity_poly.entity_id
_entity_poly.type
_entity_poly.pdbx_seq_one_letter_code
_entity_poly.pdbx_strand_id
1 'polypeptide(L)'
;MPGKALAIFGDTGPAMPHLTWLKVSMSWVHEATLDITMEAKANSRGHSSTRQAATLAREAGVGKLIITHVSSRYDDKGCQHLLRECRSIFPGD
;
A
#
# COMPACT_ATOMS: atom_id res chain seq x y z
N MET A 1 17.22 -8.95 -21.14
CA MET A 1 15.95 -8.81 -20.38
C MET A 1 15.95 -7.44 -19.71
N PRO A 2 14.82 -6.71 -19.66
CA PRO A 2 14.73 -5.50 -18.85
C PRO A 2 15.01 -5.82 -17.37
N GLY A 3 15.67 -4.90 -16.66
CA GLY A 3 15.98 -5.05 -15.24
C GLY A 3 14.74 -5.02 -14.35
N LYS A 4 14.81 -5.66 -13.18
CA LYS A 4 13.77 -5.57 -12.15
C LYS A 4 13.86 -4.22 -11.43
N ALA A 5 12.73 -3.66 -11.04
CA ALA A 5 12.64 -2.41 -10.29
C ALA A 5 11.78 -2.60 -9.03
N LEU A 6 12.21 -1.99 -7.92
CA LEU A 6 11.55 -2.05 -6.61
C LEU A 6 11.53 -0.65 -5.99
N ALA A 7 10.39 -0.23 -5.44
CA ALA A 7 10.29 0.96 -4.58
C ALA A 7 9.97 0.50 -3.17
N ILE A 8 10.66 1.08 -2.20
CA ILE A 8 10.45 0.83 -0.78
C ILE A 8 10.09 2.17 -0.16
N PHE A 9 8.87 2.26 0.35
CA PHE A 9 8.38 3.43 1.08
C PHE A 9 8.64 3.22 2.57
N GLY A 10 8.99 4.30 3.26
CA GLY A 10 8.92 4.35 4.72
C GLY A 10 7.51 4.66 5.19
N ASP A 11 7.38 5.00 6.46
CA ASP A 11 6.11 5.46 7.02
C ASP A 11 5.67 6.78 6.33
N THR A 12 4.44 6.81 5.86
CA THR A 12 3.87 7.92 5.11
C THR A 12 2.36 7.98 5.25
N GLY A 13 1.85 9.21 5.41
CA GLY A 13 0.43 9.52 5.25
C GLY A 13 0.02 9.57 3.78
N PRO A 14 -1.24 9.93 3.48
CA PRO A 14 -1.84 9.86 2.13
C PRO A 14 -1.35 10.89 1.11
N ALA A 15 -0.12 11.40 1.25
CA ALA A 15 0.44 12.36 0.32
C ALA A 15 1.73 11.81 -0.27
N MET A 16 1.66 11.30 -1.50
CA MET A 16 2.81 11.35 -2.40
C MET A 16 2.44 12.16 -3.64
N PRO A 17 3.05 13.34 -3.86
CA PRO A 17 2.87 14.08 -5.09
C PRO A 17 3.49 13.29 -6.25
N HIS A 18 2.76 13.25 -7.36
CA HIS A 18 3.16 12.86 -8.71
C HIS A 18 4.36 11.91 -8.81
N LEU A 19 4.08 10.60 -8.72
CA LEU A 19 5.06 9.56 -9.03
C LEU A 19 5.22 9.45 -10.56
N THR A 20 5.84 10.45 -11.16
CA THR A 20 6.09 10.58 -12.62
C THR A 20 7.21 9.66 -13.13
N TRP A 21 7.79 8.82 -12.28
CA TRP A 21 8.98 8.00 -12.57
C TRP A 21 8.68 6.51 -12.76
N LEU A 22 7.40 6.11 -12.76
CA LEU A 22 7.01 4.72 -12.52
C LEU A 22 6.93 3.88 -13.79
N LYS A 23 7.44 2.66 -13.68
CA LYS A 23 7.35 1.62 -14.71
C LYS A 23 6.29 0.61 -14.31
N VAL A 24 5.48 0.18 -15.27
CA VAL A 24 4.38 -0.78 -15.09
C VAL A 24 4.85 -2.11 -14.46
N SER A 25 6.11 -2.50 -14.66
CA SER A 25 6.69 -3.75 -14.13
C SER A 25 7.34 -3.63 -12.74
N MET A 26 7.19 -2.49 -12.07
CA MET A 26 7.83 -2.24 -10.77
C MET A 26 7.06 -2.91 -9.63
N SER A 27 7.76 -3.44 -8.63
CA SER A 27 7.15 -3.87 -7.36
C SER A 27 7.26 -2.78 -6.32
N TRP A 28 6.27 -2.67 -5.44
CA TRP A 28 6.21 -1.66 -4.39
C TRP A 28 6.07 -2.28 -3.01
N VAL A 29 6.80 -1.76 -2.04
CA VAL A 29 6.63 -2.06 -0.61
C VAL A 29 6.12 -0.80 0.07
N HIS A 30 4.87 -0.81 0.51
CA HIS A 30 4.19 0.35 1.11
C HIS A 30 3.58 -0.01 2.46
N GLU A 31 3.52 0.94 3.39
CA GLU A 31 2.81 0.72 4.65
C GLU A 31 1.29 0.66 4.45
N ALA A 32 0.62 -0.16 5.26
CA ALA A 32 -0.84 -0.21 5.37
C ALA A 32 -1.20 -0.44 6.84
N THR A 33 -0.89 0.56 7.67
CA THR A 33 -0.90 0.42 9.13
C THR A 33 -2.28 0.06 9.68
N LEU A 34 -3.35 0.60 9.10
CA LEU A 34 -4.73 0.38 9.53
C LEU A 34 -5.68 0.07 8.37
N ASP A 35 -6.81 -0.57 8.68
CA ASP A 35 -7.90 -0.83 7.74
C ASP A 35 -8.63 0.46 7.28
N ILE A 36 -9.55 0.29 6.32
CA ILE A 36 -10.32 1.38 5.71
C ILE A 36 -11.14 2.15 6.75
N THR A 37 -11.69 1.46 7.75
CA THR A 37 -12.56 2.07 8.76
C THR A 37 -11.79 3.01 9.70
N MET A 38 -10.48 2.79 9.82
CA MET A 38 -9.60 3.54 10.69
C MET A 38 -8.70 4.53 9.93
N GLU A 39 -9.00 4.83 8.67
CA GLU A 39 -8.15 5.68 7.82
C GLU A 39 -7.87 7.06 8.42
N ALA A 40 -8.88 7.75 8.95
CA ALA A 40 -8.67 9.07 9.57
C ALA A 40 -7.68 9.00 10.74
N LYS A 41 -7.65 7.87 11.47
CA LYS A 41 -6.69 7.62 12.54
C LYS A 41 -5.30 7.27 12.01
N ALA A 42 -5.21 6.56 10.88
CA ALA A 42 -3.93 6.33 10.22
C ALA A 42 -3.31 7.67 9.81
N ASN A 43 -4.09 8.48 9.09
CA ASN A 43 -3.66 9.78 8.57
C ASN A 43 -3.20 10.74 9.68
N SER A 44 -3.95 10.80 10.79
CA SER A 44 -3.59 11.69 11.91
C SER A 44 -2.29 11.32 12.61
N ARG A 45 -1.75 10.13 12.34
CA ARG A 45 -0.46 9.64 12.85
C ARG A 45 0.61 9.56 11.77
N GLY A 46 0.35 10.08 10.58
CA GLY A 46 1.30 10.02 9.46
C GLY A 46 1.40 8.64 8.81
N HIS A 47 0.35 7.82 8.93
CA HIS A 47 0.27 6.49 8.34
C HIS A 47 -0.81 6.39 7.26
N SER A 48 -0.75 5.32 6.47
CA SER A 48 -1.68 5.03 5.40
C SER A 48 -2.65 3.89 5.76
N SER A 49 -3.87 3.99 5.22
CA SER A 49 -4.83 2.89 5.23
C SER A 49 -4.57 1.88 4.11
N THR A 50 -5.15 0.68 4.24
CA THR A 50 -5.21 -0.32 3.16
C THR A 50 -5.77 0.24 1.84
N ARG A 51 -6.83 1.07 1.92
CA ARG A 51 -7.43 1.72 0.75
C ARG A 51 -6.45 2.68 0.10
N GLN A 52 -5.74 3.49 0.87
CA GLN A 52 -4.81 4.47 0.33
C GLN A 52 -3.61 3.80 -0.35
N ALA A 53 -3.00 2.80 0.30
CA ALA A 53 -1.88 2.05 -0.27
C ALA A 53 -2.28 1.36 -1.60
N ALA A 54 -3.43 0.68 -1.62
CA ALA A 54 -3.92 0.00 -2.82
C ALA A 54 -4.36 0.96 -3.93
N THR A 55 -4.99 2.08 -3.57
CA THR A 55 -5.38 3.11 -4.55
C THR A 55 -4.14 3.71 -5.21
N LEU A 56 -3.12 4.04 -4.42
CA LEU A 56 -1.86 4.57 -4.94
C LEU A 56 -1.19 3.57 -5.89
N ALA A 57 -1.11 2.29 -5.52
CA ALA A 57 -0.54 1.25 -6.37
C ALA A 57 -1.30 1.08 -7.70
N ARG A 58 -2.64 1.15 -7.65
CA ARG A 58 -3.49 1.09 -8.85
C ARG A 58 -3.26 2.29 -9.76
N GLU A 59 -3.27 3.51 -9.22
CA GLU A 59 -3.07 4.75 -9.97
C GLU A 59 -1.66 4.84 -10.56
N ALA A 60 -0.68 4.31 -9.83
CA ALA A 60 0.70 4.16 -10.23
C ALA A 60 0.94 3.11 -11.33
N GLY A 61 -0.03 2.21 -11.55
CA GLY A 61 0.05 1.15 -12.54
C GLY A 61 1.17 0.14 -12.29
N VAL A 62 1.55 -0.10 -11.03
CA VAL A 62 2.63 -1.03 -10.68
C VAL A 62 2.25 -2.49 -10.89
N GLY A 63 3.25 -3.35 -11.01
CA GLY A 63 3.03 -4.78 -11.24
C GLY A 63 2.71 -5.55 -9.97
N LYS A 64 3.19 -5.08 -8.81
CA LYS A 64 3.02 -5.76 -7.52
C LYS A 64 2.99 -4.78 -6.35
N LEU A 65 2.09 -5.01 -5.39
CA LEU A 65 2.01 -4.31 -4.12
C LEU A 65 2.25 -5.26 -2.95
N ILE A 66 3.27 -4.95 -2.16
CA ILE A 66 3.59 -5.60 -0.88
C ILE A 66 3.23 -4.62 0.22
N ILE A 67 2.30 -5.01 1.09
CA ILE A 67 1.93 -4.22 2.27
C ILE A 67 2.74 -4.62 3.49
N THR A 68 3.18 -3.64 4.27
CA THR A 68 3.97 -3.83 5.50
C THR A 68 3.53 -2.84 6.59
N HIS A 69 4.29 -2.80 7.70
CA HIS A 69 4.08 -1.89 8.83
C HIS A 69 2.64 -1.96 9.37
N VAL A 70 2.11 -3.19 9.45
CA VAL A 70 0.76 -3.46 9.93
C VAL A 70 0.71 -3.24 11.45
N SER A 71 -0.33 -2.56 11.94
CA SER A 71 -0.51 -2.35 13.38
C SER A 71 -0.61 -3.69 14.12
N SER A 72 0.08 -3.78 15.27
CA SER A 72 0.06 -4.95 16.16
C SER A 72 -1.33 -5.34 16.69
N ARG A 73 -2.36 -4.54 16.42
CA ARG A 73 -3.77 -4.88 16.72
C ARG A 73 -4.31 -6.02 15.87
N TYR A 74 -3.73 -6.24 14.68
CA TYR A 74 -4.21 -7.26 13.76
C TYR A 74 -3.45 -8.55 14.01
N ASP A 75 -4.19 -9.59 14.33
CA ASP A 75 -3.70 -10.96 14.31
C ASP A 75 -3.63 -11.48 12.86
N ASP A 76 -3.30 -12.76 12.68
CA ASP A 76 -3.21 -13.36 11.34
C ASP A 76 -4.51 -13.19 10.53
N LYS A 77 -5.68 -13.33 11.16
CA LYS A 77 -6.98 -13.15 10.50
C LYS A 77 -7.22 -11.68 10.14
N GLY A 78 -6.83 -10.76 11.01
CA GLY A 78 -6.81 -9.33 10.75
C GLY A 78 -5.93 -8.98 9.56
N CYS A 79 -4.71 -9.54 9.49
CA CYS A 79 -3.82 -9.36 8.35
C CYS A 79 -4.44 -9.90 7.03
N GLN A 80 -5.13 -11.05 7.07
CA GLN A 80 -5.88 -11.54 5.90
C GLN A 80 -7.07 -10.63 5.52
N HIS A 81 -7.66 -9.93 6.48
CA HIS A 81 -8.65 -8.90 6.18
C HIS A 81 -8.02 -7.70 5.46
N LEU A 82 -6.90 -7.17 5.96
CA LEU A 82 -6.18 -6.08 5.30
C LEU A 82 -5.77 -6.43 3.86
N LEU A 83 -5.27 -7.66 3.66
CA LEU A 83 -4.90 -8.16 2.34
C LEU A 83 -6.11 -8.19 1.38
N ARG A 84 -7.29 -8.60 1.86
CA ARG A 84 -8.52 -8.62 1.06
C ARG A 84 -8.98 -7.21 0.70
N GLU A 85 -8.86 -6.26 1.62
CA GLU A 85 -9.18 -4.86 1.33
C GLU A 85 -8.30 -4.32 0.20
N CYS A 86 -6.98 -4.51 0.30
CA CYS A 86 -6.06 -4.08 -0.76
C CYS A 86 -6.37 -4.76 -2.10
N ARG A 87 -6.60 -6.08 -2.12
CA ARG A 87 -6.92 -6.84 -3.35
C ARG A 87 -8.22 -6.41 -4.02
N SER A 88 -9.20 -5.93 -3.25
CA SER A 88 -10.45 -5.43 -3.82
C SER A 88 -10.27 -4.14 -4.63
N ILE A 89 -9.19 -3.39 -4.39
CA ILE A 89 -8.85 -2.13 -5.05
C ILE A 89 -7.74 -2.32 -6.10
N PHE A 90 -6.72 -3.11 -5.76
CA PHE A 90 -5.58 -3.42 -6.61
C PHE A 90 -5.51 -4.95 -6.83
N PRO A 91 -5.98 -5.46 -7.98
CA PRO A 91 -5.99 -6.89 -8.29
C PRO A 91 -4.64 -7.41 -8.81
N GLY A 92 -3.60 -6.57 -8.84
CA GLY A 92 -2.24 -6.99 -9.18
C GLY A 92 -1.64 -7.91 -8.10
N ASP A 93 -0.44 -8.43 -8.39
CA ASP A 93 0.22 -9.39 -7.49
C ASP A 93 0.69 -8.77 -6.16
#